data_AF-A0A6A2X9H4-F1
#
_entry.id   AF-A0A6A2X9H4-F1
#
_cell.length_a   1.000
_cell.length_b   1.000
_cell.length_c   1.000
_cell.angle_alpha   90.00
_cell.angle_beta   90.00
_cell.angle_gamma   90.00
#
_symmetry.space_group_name_H-M   'P 1'
#
loop_
_entity.id
_entity.type
_entity.pdbx_description
1 polymer ?
#
loop_
_entity_poly.entity_id
_entity_poly.type
_entity_poly.pdbx_seq_one_letter_code
_entity_poly.pdbx_strand_id
1 'polypeptide(L)'
;MFIPAAIDMVCDLVFRVDNYMQGNKGSILFMDANGTPLLSIRRKNEPGLGDNWLVYDGEETMVIPRFSVKKPVNILNPKCLAYVIGNDRSKKTVSEIHGSYSQRHCAVLGDNRRLAAEIRRKEGGCLRNRRFPSY
;
A
#
# COMPACT_ATOMS: atom_id res chain seq x y z
N MET A 1 12.57 17.66 9.54
CA MET A 1 12.09 16.26 9.67
C MET A 1 11.84 15.75 8.25
N PHE A 2 12.27 14.53 7.89
CA PHE A 2 11.97 13.97 6.56
C PHE A 2 10.64 13.21 6.62
N ILE A 3 9.64 13.69 5.89
CA ILE A 3 8.38 12.96 5.67
C ILE A 3 8.59 12.08 4.43
N PRO A 4 8.46 10.74 4.53
CA PRO A 4 8.54 9.88 3.36
C PRO A 4 7.48 10.27 2.32
N ALA A 5 7.82 10.18 1.03
CA ALA A 5 6.92 10.52 -0.06
C ALA A 5 7.13 9.58 -1.24
N ALA A 6 6.06 9.37 -2.01
CA ALA A 6 6.13 8.77 -3.34
C ALA A 6 6.09 9.88 -4.40
N ILE A 7 7.02 9.79 -5.33
CA ILE A 7 7.12 10.66 -6.49
C ILE A 7 7.05 9.85 -7.76
N ASP A 8 6.53 10.45 -8.83
CA ASP A 8 6.51 9.82 -10.15
C ASP A 8 7.87 9.94 -10.87
N MET A 9 7.91 9.48 -12.12
CA MET A 9 9.13 9.51 -12.94
C MET A 9 9.54 10.92 -13.36
N VAL A 10 8.62 11.89 -13.37
CA VAL A 10 8.89 13.30 -13.71
C VAL A 10 9.15 14.18 -12.48
N CYS A 11 9.27 13.54 -11.31
CA CYS A 11 9.56 14.14 -10.01
C CYS A 11 8.42 14.95 -9.39
N ASP A 12 7.18 14.64 -9.74
CA ASP A 12 6.02 15.23 -9.10
C ASP A 12 5.53 14.37 -7.93
N LEU A 13 5.02 15.04 -6.90
CA LEU A 13 4.51 14.38 -5.71
C LEU A 13 3.24 13.63 -6.06
N VAL A 14 3.23 12.32 -5.80
CA VAL A 14 2.02 11.51 -5.89
C VAL A 14 1.31 11.52 -4.54
N PHE A 15 2.05 11.25 -3.47
CA PHE A 15 1.54 11.34 -2.09
C PHE A 15 2.67 11.47 -1.06
N ARG A 16 2.35 12.08 0.07
CA ARG A 16 3.17 12.06 1.29
C ARG A 16 2.72 10.91 2.20
N VAL A 17 3.59 10.50 3.12
CA VAL A 17 3.32 9.46 4.14
C VAL A 17 3.60 10.04 5.53
N ASP A 18 2.57 10.68 6.12
CA ASP A 18 2.77 11.65 7.21
C ASP A 18 2.99 11.02 8.60
N ASN A 19 2.33 9.91 8.92
CA ASN A 19 2.41 9.28 10.24
C ASN A 19 3.44 8.13 10.34
N TYR A 20 4.25 7.93 9.30
CA TYR A 20 5.22 6.84 9.24
C TYR A 20 6.22 6.83 10.41
N MET A 21 6.66 8.02 10.85
CA MET A 21 7.67 8.17 11.91
C MET A 21 7.07 8.29 13.32
N GLN A 22 5.75 8.42 13.47
CA GLN A 22 5.09 8.77 14.73
C GLN A 22 4.93 7.59 15.71
N GLY A 23 5.58 6.45 15.44
CA GLY A 23 5.57 5.28 16.33
C GLY A 23 4.25 4.49 16.40
N ASN A 24 3.15 5.05 15.90
CA ASN A 24 1.88 4.34 15.74
C ASN A 24 1.95 3.36 14.55
N LYS A 25 2.50 2.17 14.81
CA LYS A 25 2.69 1.09 13.82
C LYS A 25 1.38 0.47 13.30
N GLY A 26 0.23 0.92 13.80
CA GLY A 26 -1.08 0.37 13.47
C GLY A 26 -1.73 1.01 12.25
N SER A 27 -1.30 2.21 11.83
CA SER A 27 -1.91 2.92 10.70
C SER A 27 -0.90 3.73 9.90
N ILE A 28 -1.07 3.76 8.58
CA ILE A 28 -0.30 4.59 7.65
C ILE A 28 -1.28 5.51 6.91
N LEU A 29 -0.95 6.79 6.82
CA LEU A 29 -1.78 7.82 6.21
C LEU A 29 -1.09 8.40 4.97
N PHE A 30 -1.82 8.42 3.87
CA PHE A 30 -1.41 8.97 2.58
C PHE A 30 -2.11 10.31 2.37
N MET A 31 -1.34 11.35 2.08
CA MET A 31 -1.86 12.70 1.87
C MET A 31 -1.39 13.30 0.55
N ASP A 32 -2.15 14.26 0.03
CA ASP A 32 -1.73 15.11 -1.08
C ASP A 32 -0.71 16.18 -0.66
N ALA A 33 -0.36 17.08 -1.57
CA ALA A 33 0.58 18.18 -1.30
C ALA A 33 0.07 19.17 -0.24
N ASN A 34 -1.25 19.35 -0.13
CA ASN A 34 -1.90 20.28 0.78
C ASN A 34 -2.13 19.67 2.17
N GLY A 35 -1.84 18.38 2.36
CA GLY A 35 -2.15 17.65 3.59
C GLY A 35 -3.58 17.17 3.70
N THR A 36 -4.28 17.07 2.57
CA THR A 36 -5.60 16.44 2.52
C THR A 36 -5.43 14.92 2.52
N PRO A 37 -6.08 14.19 3.44
CA PRO A 37 -6.07 12.74 3.46
C PRO A 37 -6.65 12.12 2.20
N LEU A 38 -5.87 11.23 1.56
CA LEU A 38 -6.31 10.48 0.38
C LEU A 38 -6.75 9.07 0.77
N LEU A 39 -5.90 8.36 1.51
CA LEU A 39 -6.10 6.96 1.89
C LEU A 39 -5.48 6.71 3.26
N SER A 40 -6.05 5.76 4.00
CA SER A 40 -5.38 5.21 5.17
C SER A 40 -5.34 3.68 5.13
N ILE A 41 -4.20 3.13 5.55
CA ILE A 41 -3.98 1.70 5.71
C ILE A 41 -3.92 1.41 7.20
N ARG A 42 -4.72 0.46 7.70
CA ARG A 42 -4.72 0.07 9.11
C ARG A 42 -4.49 -1.41 9.30
N ARG A 43 -3.63 -1.77 10.23
CA ARG A 43 -3.36 -3.16 10.59
C ARG A 43 -4.47 -3.66 11.49
N LYS A 44 -5.07 -4.79 11.10
CA LYS A 44 -6.02 -5.54 11.91
C LYS A 44 -5.34 -6.85 12.33
N ASN A 45 -5.02 -6.95 13.62
CA ASN A 45 -4.48 -8.17 14.20
C ASN A 45 -5.66 -9.07 14.61
N GLU A 46 -5.94 -10.10 13.82
CA GLU A 46 -6.89 -11.15 14.19
C GLU A 46 -6.10 -12.39 14.65
N PRO A 47 -6.31 -12.87 15.90
CA PRO A 47 -5.64 -14.07 16.38
C PRO A 47 -5.87 -15.25 15.44
N GLY A 48 -4.79 -15.89 14.98
CA GLY A 48 -4.84 -17.09 14.13
C GLY A 48 -5.03 -16.87 12.62
N LEU A 49 -5.27 -15.64 12.15
CA LEU A 49 -5.51 -15.33 10.72
C LEU A 49 -4.39 -14.57 10.01
N GLY A 50 -3.24 -14.43 10.68
CA GLY A 50 -2.08 -13.70 10.15
C GLY A 50 -2.30 -12.18 10.08
N ASP A 51 -1.36 -11.49 9.45
CA ASP A 51 -1.43 -10.04 9.27
C ASP A 51 -2.49 -9.67 8.22
N ASN A 52 -3.49 -8.91 8.66
CA ASN A 52 -4.52 -8.33 7.82
C ASN A 52 -4.41 -6.81 7.84
N TRP A 53 -4.63 -6.21 6.68
CA TRP A 53 -4.64 -4.75 6.50
C TRP A 53 -5.96 -4.32 5.90
N LEU A 54 -6.48 -3.19 6.37
CA LEU A 54 -7.70 -2.57 5.86
C LEU A 54 -7.34 -1.24 5.22
N VAL A 55 -7.91 -0.96 4.05
CA VAL A 55 -7.67 0.28 3.33
C VAL A 55 -8.97 1.09 3.26
N TYR A 56 -8.88 2.36 3.63
CA TYR A 56 -10.00 3.30 3.69
C TYR A 56 -9.70 4.53 2.82
N ASP A 57 -10.75 5.14 2.30
CA ASP A 57 -10.67 6.47 1.69
C ASP A 57 -10.58 7.52 2.82
N GLY A 58 -9.58 8.39 2.76
CA GLY A 58 -9.29 9.37 3.81
C GLY A 58 -8.91 8.77 5.17
N GLU A 59 -9.18 9.52 6.25
CA GLU A 59 -8.91 9.14 7.64
C GLU A 59 -10.08 8.46 8.36
N GLU A 60 -11.30 8.61 7.82
CA GLU A 60 -12.52 8.12 8.44
C GLU A 60 -12.57 6.60 8.44
N THR A 61 -12.73 6.01 9.63
CA THR A 61 -12.84 4.55 9.79
C THR A 61 -14.18 4.06 10.28
N MET A 62 -15.14 4.98 10.37
CA MET A 62 -16.54 4.63 10.57
C MET A 62 -17.17 4.13 9.26
N VAL A 63 -16.51 4.33 8.12
CA VAL A 63 -16.92 3.82 6.82
C VAL A 63 -16.39 2.41 6.55
N ILE A 64 -17.11 1.73 5.67
CA ILE A 64 -16.77 0.40 5.15
C ILE A 64 -15.42 0.49 4.42
N PRO A 65 -14.40 -0.34 4.73
CA PRO A 65 -13.12 -0.26 4.05
C PRO A 65 -13.29 -0.55 2.56
N ARG A 66 -12.47 0.11 1.72
CA ARG A 66 -12.50 -0.06 0.27
C ARG A 66 -12.10 -1.48 -0.13
N PHE A 67 -11.07 -2.02 0.52
CA PHE A 67 -10.63 -3.40 0.40
C PHE A 67 -9.83 -3.83 1.64
N SER A 68 -9.65 -5.13 1.78
CA SER A 68 -8.73 -5.72 2.75
C SER A 68 -7.58 -6.42 2.05
N VAL A 69 -6.40 -6.43 2.67
CA VAL A 69 -5.21 -7.09 2.17
C VAL A 69 -4.77 -8.12 3.20
N LYS A 70 -4.69 -9.38 2.79
CA LYS A 70 -4.34 -10.50 3.67
C LYS A 70 -3.03 -11.12 3.25
N LYS A 71 -2.13 -11.32 4.19
CA LYS A 71 -0.94 -12.13 3.96
C LYS A 71 -1.35 -13.62 3.94
N PRO A 72 -0.99 -14.39 2.90
CA PRO A 72 -1.25 -15.83 2.90
C PRO A 72 -0.48 -16.48 4.05
N VAL A 73 -1.17 -17.36 4.79
CA VAL A 73 -0.56 -18.18 5.86
C VAL A 73 0.13 -19.42 5.26
N ASN A 74 -0.05 -19.67 3.96
CA ASN A 74 0.30 -20.92 3.33
C ASN A 74 1.75 -20.93 2.79
N ILE A 75 2.57 -21.83 3.33
CA ILE A 75 3.97 -22.07 2.94
C ILE A 75 4.09 -22.65 1.51
N LEU A 76 2.99 -23.22 0.97
CA LEU A 76 2.98 -23.94 -0.30
C LEU A 76 3.11 -23.07 -1.55
N ASN A 77 2.80 -21.77 -1.48
CA ASN A 77 3.01 -20.84 -2.59
C ASN A 77 3.87 -19.66 -2.15
N PRO A 78 5.21 -19.83 -2.07
CA PRO A 78 6.12 -18.80 -1.57
C PRO A 78 6.16 -17.55 -2.47
N LYS A 79 5.61 -17.64 -3.68
CA LYS A 79 5.54 -16.51 -4.60
C LYS A 79 4.35 -15.60 -4.32
N CYS A 80 3.27 -16.08 -3.70
CA CYS A 80 2.14 -15.24 -3.34
C CYS A 80 2.46 -14.47 -2.04
N LEU A 81 2.49 -13.14 -2.13
CA LEU A 81 2.82 -12.25 -1.03
C LEU A 81 1.58 -11.72 -0.31
N ALA A 82 0.47 -11.52 -1.02
CA ALA A 82 -0.78 -11.03 -0.45
C ALA A 82 -1.99 -11.25 -1.39
N TYR A 83 -3.17 -11.36 -0.78
CA TYR A 83 -4.46 -11.28 -1.45
C TYR A 83 -5.13 -9.95 -1.16
N VAL A 84 -5.61 -9.26 -2.20
CA VAL A 84 -6.47 -8.09 -2.08
C VAL A 84 -7.91 -8.54 -2.27
N ILE A 85 -8.73 -8.33 -1.25
CA ILE A 85 -10.11 -8.78 -1.18
C ILE A 85 -11.00 -7.54 -1.19
N GLY A 86 -11.89 -7.48 -2.19
CA GLY A 86 -12.89 -6.42 -2.29
C GLY A 86 -13.89 -6.52 -1.14
N ASN A 87 -14.49 -5.40 -0.75
CA ASN A 87 -15.45 -5.37 0.34
C ASN A 87 -16.92 -5.48 -0.13
N ASP A 88 -17.14 -6.16 -1.25
CA ASP A 88 -18.47 -6.52 -1.71
C ASP A 88 -19.03 -7.73 -0.92
N ARG A 89 -20.30 -8.05 -1.14
CA ARG A 89 -20.97 -9.19 -0.48
C ARG A 89 -20.28 -10.54 -0.74
N SER A 90 -19.56 -10.66 -1.85
CA SER A 90 -18.90 -11.90 -2.26
C SER A 90 -17.51 -12.08 -1.65
N LYS A 91 -16.90 -11.02 -1.11
CA LYS A 91 -15.52 -10.99 -0.59
C LYS A 91 -14.54 -11.64 -1.57
N LYS A 92 -14.72 -11.37 -2.87
CA LYS A 92 -13.90 -11.94 -3.92
C LYS A 92 -12.49 -11.34 -3.87
N THR A 93 -11.49 -12.17 -4.16
CA THR A 93 -10.12 -11.71 -4.45
C THR A 93 -10.15 -10.87 -5.73
N VAL A 94 -9.85 -9.58 -5.60
CA VAL A 94 -9.81 -8.64 -6.72
C VAL A 94 -8.40 -8.48 -7.27
N SER A 95 -7.38 -8.79 -6.46
CA SER A 95 -5.99 -8.82 -6.92
C SER A 95 -5.14 -9.77 -6.10
N GLU A 96 -4.08 -10.25 -6.71
CA GLU A 96 -3.04 -11.06 -6.06
C GLU A 96 -1.69 -10.36 -6.21
N ILE A 97 -0.91 -10.31 -5.14
CA ILE A 97 0.44 -9.76 -5.16
C ILE A 97 1.41 -10.93 -5.12
N HIS A 98 2.30 -10.99 -6.11
CA HIS A 98 3.30 -12.05 -6.26
C HIS A 98 4.73 -11.50 -6.25
N GLY A 99 5.71 -12.36 -6.01
CA GLY A 99 7.13 -12.09 -6.21
C GLY A 99 7.93 -11.96 -4.91
N SER A 100 8.80 -10.97 -4.84
CA SER A 100 9.71 -10.76 -3.70
C SER A 100 9.99 -9.27 -3.46
N TYR A 101 9.65 -8.81 -2.25
CA TYR A 101 9.98 -7.45 -1.81
C TYR A 101 11.49 -7.22 -1.72
N SER A 102 12.27 -8.21 -1.23
CA SER A 102 13.72 -8.07 -1.06
C SER A 102 14.46 -8.00 -2.39
N GLN A 103 13.96 -8.71 -3.41
CA GLN A 103 14.50 -8.65 -4.77
C GLN A 103 13.93 -7.49 -5.59
N ARG A 104 12.99 -6.71 -5.01
CA ARG A 104 12.25 -5.63 -5.68
C ARG A 104 11.66 -6.09 -7.01
N HIS A 105 11.01 -7.25 -6.96
CA HIS A 105 10.42 -7.91 -8.11
C HIS A 105 9.05 -8.42 -7.67
N CYS A 106 8.09 -7.50 -7.59
CA CYS A 106 6.71 -7.81 -7.23
C CYS A 106 5.78 -7.49 -8.39
N ALA A 107 4.73 -8.28 -8.55
CA ALA A 107 3.67 -8.04 -9.53
C ALA A 107 2.32 -8.03 -8.83
N VAL A 108 1.48 -7.07 -9.18
CA VAL A 108 0.07 -7.02 -8.80
C VAL A 108 -0.73 -7.53 -9.99
N LEU A 109 -1.39 -8.66 -9.81
CA LEU A 109 -2.25 -9.27 -10.81
C LEU A 109 -3.70 -8.93 -10.48
N GLY A 110 -4.45 -8.43 -11.46
CA GLY A 110 -5.88 -8.18 -11.33
C GLY A 110 -6.72 -9.46 -11.29
N ASP A 111 -8.04 -9.30 -11.23
CA ASP A 111 -9.03 -10.39 -11.15
C ASP A 111 -8.98 -11.37 -12.35
N ASN A 112 -8.57 -10.89 -13.52
CA ASN A 112 -8.36 -11.65 -14.75
C ASN A 112 -6.91 -12.17 -14.90
N ARG A 113 -6.10 -12.11 -13.84
CA ARG A 113 -4.66 -12.42 -13.82
C ARG A 113 -3.80 -11.59 -14.77
N ARG A 114 -4.31 -10.47 -15.30
CA ARG A 114 -3.49 -9.51 -16.04
C ARG A 114 -2.67 -8.68 -15.07
N LEU A 115 -1.46 -8.33 -15.50
CA LEU A 115 -0.58 -7.45 -14.76
C LEU A 115 -1.21 -6.05 -14.65
N ALA A 116 -1.48 -5.60 -13.42
CA ALA A 116 -2.01 -4.28 -13.11
C ALA A 116 -0.92 -3.29 -12.71
N ALA A 117 0.08 -3.77 -11.96
CA ALA A 117 1.23 -2.97 -11.55
C ALA A 117 2.43 -3.87 -11.25
N GLU A 118 3.63 -3.30 -11.27
CA GLU A 118 4.86 -4.01 -10.91
C GLU A 118 5.81 -3.13 -10.10
N ILE A 119 6.61 -3.79 -9.26
CA ILE A 119 7.74 -3.20 -8.56
C ILE A 119 9.00 -3.77 -9.21
N ARG A 120 9.86 -2.89 -9.71
CA ARG A 120 11.18 -3.20 -10.26
C ARG A 120 12.28 -2.44 -9.53
N ARG A 121 13.53 -2.87 -9.72
CA ARG A 121 14.69 -2.10 -9.26
C ARG A 121 14.73 -0.77 -9.99
N LYS A 122 15.12 0.28 -9.28
CA LYS A 122 15.26 1.62 -9.82
C LYS A 122 16.57 1.70 -10.61
N GLU A 123 16.47 2.03 -11.89
CA GLU A 123 17.63 2.11 -12.81
C GLU A 123 18.16 3.55 -12.98
N GLY A 124 17.46 4.55 -12.44
CA GLY A 124 17.86 5.96 -12.50
C GLY A 124 17.12 6.83 -11.48
N GLY A 125 17.69 7.99 -11.15
CA GLY A 125 17.17 8.91 -10.13
C GLY A 125 16.42 10.11 -10.71
N CYS A 126 15.49 10.65 -9.93
CA CYS A 126 14.99 11.99 -10.17
C CYS A 126 16.13 12.99 -9.87
N LEU A 127 16.50 13.82 -10.85
CA LEU A 127 17.55 14.85 -10.70
C LEU A 127 17.00 16.19 -10.18
N ARG A 128 15.68 16.34 -10.04
CA ARG A 128 15.06 17.56 -9.49
C ARG A 128 15.11 17.54 -7.97
N ASN A 129 15.82 18.50 -7.39
CA ASN A 129 15.90 18.71 -5.95
C ASN A 129 14.66 19.49 -5.46
N ARG A 130 13.49 18.84 -5.38
CA ARG A 130 12.31 19.43 -4.71
C ARG A 130 12.29 18.99 -3.25
N ARG A 131 12.41 19.94 -2.33
CA ARG A 131 12.08 19.71 -0.92
C ARG A 131 10.56 19.85 -0.78
N PHE A 132 9.90 18.78 -0.37
CA PHE A 132 8.51 18.88 0.07
C PHE A 132 8.49 19.52 1.46
N PRO A 133 7.69 20.57 1.69
CA PRO A 133 7.59 21.18 3.00
C PRO A 133 7.13 20.14 4.02
N SER A 134 7.86 20.02 5.12
CA SER A 134 7.35 19.43 6.35
C SER A 134 6.65 20.56 7.10
N TYR A 135 5.31 20.55 7.10
CA TYR A 135 4.51 21.43 7.95
C TYR A 135 4.45 20.86 9.37
#